data_AF-K4IGD3-F1
#
_entry.id   AF-K4IGD3-F1
#
_cell.length_a   1.000
_cell.length_b   1.000
_cell.length_c   1.000
_cell.angle_alpha   90.00
_cell.angle_beta   90.00
_cell.angle_gamma   90.00
#
_symmetry.space_group_name_H-M   'P 1'
#
loop_
_entity.id
_entity.type
_entity.pdbx_description
1 polymer ?
#
loop_
_entity_poly.entity_id
_entity_poly.type
_entity_poly.pdbx_seq_one_letter_code
_entity_poly.pdbx_strand_id
1 'polypeptide(L)' 'MSIYSFKELKLKAGDIIYMQNENGEGITGIFEDYNSSQETFRFQNYSNGKNEIIQIEKLQSISRG' A
#
# COMPACT_ATOMS: atom_id res chain seq x y z
N MET A 1 -4.38 7.15 6.03
CA MET A 1 -3.16 7.99 5.94
C MET A 1 -3.42 9.12 4.95
N SER A 2 -2.71 10.25 5.01
CA SER A 2 -2.89 11.30 4.00
C SER A 2 -2.31 10.88 2.64
N ILE A 3 -2.99 11.26 1.55
CA ILE A 3 -2.52 11.03 0.18
C ILE A 3 -1.19 11.74 -0.09
N TYR A 4 -1.00 12.91 0.53
CA TYR A 4 0.24 13.67 0.43
C TYR A 4 1.43 12.84 0.94
N SER A 5 1.32 12.29 2.15
CA SER A 5 2.37 11.44 2.75
C SER A 5 2.64 10.18 1.94
N PHE A 6 1.60 9.58 1.34
CA PHE A 6 1.77 8.44 0.44
C PHE A 6 2.58 8.81 -0.81
N LYS A 7 2.27 9.93 -1.47
CA LYS A 7 2.96 10.38 -2.70
C LYS A 7 4.44 10.72 -2.45
N GLU A 8 4.80 11.17 -1.25
CA GLU A 8 6.19 11.45 -0.89
C GLU A 8 7.07 10.19 -0.85
N LEU A 9 6.48 9.00 -0.67
CA LEU A 9 7.22 7.73 -0.70
C LEU A 9 7.77 7.40 -2.09
N LYS A 10 7.22 7.99 -3.15
CA LYS A 10 7.65 7.80 -4.56
C LYS A 10 7.80 6.33 -4.94
N LEU A 11 6.84 5.51 -4.50
CA LEU A 11 6.82 4.07 -4.75
C LEU A 11 6.76 3.77 -6.25
N LYS A 12 7.43 2.68 -6.63
CA LYS A 12 7.46 2.15 -8.00
C LYS A 12 6.97 0.71 -8.01
N ALA A 13 6.38 0.30 -9.13
CA ALA A 13 6.01 -1.09 -9.36
C ALA A 13 7.20 -2.02 -9.05
N GLY A 14 6.98 -3.03 -8.20
CA GLY A 14 8.02 -3.94 -7.74
C GLY A 14 8.68 -3.55 -6.41
N ASP A 15 8.44 -2.35 -5.86
CA ASP A 15 8.93 -2.00 -4.53
C ASP A 15 8.27 -2.91 -3.47
N ILE A 16 9.10 -3.46 -2.58
CA ILE A 16 8.62 -4.15 -1.38
C ILE A 16 8.19 -3.08 -0.38
N ILE A 17 6.98 -3.22 0.13
CA ILE A 17 6.40 -2.30 1.10
C ILE A 17 5.81 -3.05 2.28
N TYR A 18 5.87 -2.42 3.44
CA TYR A 18 5.13 -2.80 4.64
C TYR A 18 4.02 -1.78 4.86
N MET A 19 2.80 -2.26 5.12
CA MET A 19 1.63 -1.45 5.38
C MET A 19 0.92 -1.92 6.65
N GLN A 20 0.29 -0.99 7.37
CA GLN A 20 -0.54 -1.28 8.53
C GLN A 20 -1.98 -0.84 8.25
N ASN A 21 -2.93 -1.77 8.36
CA ASN A 21 -4.35 -1.50 8.13
C ASN A 21 -5.02 -0.80 9.33
N GLU A 22 -6.30 -0.46 9.19
CA GLU A 22 -7.09 0.22 10.22
C GLU A 22 -7.21 -0.56 11.55
N ASN A 23 -7.04 -1.89 11.51
CA ASN A 23 -7.07 -2.77 12.68
C ASN A 23 -5.69 -2.89 13.35
N GLY A 24 -4.66 -2.20 12.84
CA GLY A 24 -3.29 -2.29 13.35
C GLY A 24 -2.52 -3.53 12.86
N GLU A 25 -3.10 -4.33 11.97
CA GLU A 25 -2.45 -5.50 11.39
C GLU A 25 -1.44 -5.07 10.32
N GLY A 26 -0.22 -5.59 10.44
CA GLY A 26 0.89 -5.33 9.53
C GLY A 26 0.98 -6.37 8.42
N ILE A 27 1.11 -5.92 7.18
CA ILE A 27 1.18 -6.76 5.99
C ILE A 27 2.33 -6.31 5.09
N THR A 28 3.13 -7.26 4.62
CA THR A 28 4.23 -7.04 3.68
C THR A 28 3.86 -7.58 2.30
N GLY A 29 4.31 -6.88 1.25
CA GLY A 29 4.08 -7.31 -0.12
C GLY A 29 4.73 -6.40 -1.14
N ILE A 30 4.30 -6.53 -2.39
CA ILE A 30 4.81 -5.72 -3.51
C ILE A 30 3.78 -4.66 -3.89
N PHE A 31 4.25 -3.42 -4.06
CA PHE A 31 3.48 -2.37 -4.72
C PHE A 31 3.47 -2.61 -6.23
N GLU A 32 2.28 -2.62 -6.86
CA GLU A 32 2.14 -2.85 -8.30
C GLU A 32 1.80 -1.58 -9.07
N ASP A 33 0.73 -0.86 -8.71
CA ASP A 33 0.26 0.31 -9.45
C ASP A 33 -0.58 1.25 -8.57
N TYR A 34 -0.62 2.55 -8.90
CA TYR A 34 -1.42 3.56 -8.19
C TYR A 34 -2.51 4.16 -9.07
N ASN A 35 -3.76 4.02 -8.65
CA ASN A 35 -4.91 4.65 -9.27
C ASN A 35 -5.22 5.99 -8.59
N SER A 36 -4.81 7.07 -9.25
CA SER A 36 -5.01 8.43 -8.73
C SER A 36 -6.47 8.89 -8.66
N SER A 37 -7.36 8.36 -9.51
CA SER A 37 -8.76 8.76 -9.54
C SER A 37 -9.56 8.20 -8.36
N GLN A 38 -9.12 7.05 -7.81
CA GLN A 38 -9.79 6.38 -6.71
C GLN A 38 -8.97 6.42 -5.40
N GLU A 39 -7.79 7.03 -5.44
CA GLU A 39 -6.84 7.05 -4.32
C GLU A 39 -6.58 5.65 -3.75
N THR A 40 -6.44 4.68 -4.65
CA THR A 40 -6.14 3.29 -4.34
C THR A 40 -4.83 2.86 -4.99
N PHE A 41 -4.22 1.81 -4.46
CA PHE A 41 -3.12 1.12 -5.13
C PHE A 41 -3.33 -0.39 -5.13
N ARG A 42 -2.70 -1.04 -6.10
CA ARG A 42 -2.68 -2.48 -6.25
C ARG A 42 -1.47 -3.06 -5.52
N PHE A 43 -1.70 -4.11 -4.74
CA PHE A 43 -0.75 -4.67 -3.80
C PHE A 43 -0.76 -6.19 -3.89
N GLN A 44 0.41 -6.81 -4.07
CA GLN A 44 0.57 -8.26 -4.00
C GLN A 44 0.93 -8.65 -2.56
N ASN A 45 -0.02 -9.24 -1.84
CA ASN A 45 0.12 -9.63 -0.44
C ASN A 45 0.89 -10.95 -0.32
N TYR A 46 2.02 -10.94 0.40
CA TYR A 46 2.82 -12.15 0.61
C TYR A 46 2.19 -13.14 1.59
N SER A 47 1.38 -12.68 2.53
CA SER A 47 0.74 -13.54 3.53
C SER A 47 -0.29 -14.50 2.92
N ASN A 48 -0.91 -14.11 1.80
CA ASN A 48 -1.96 -14.92 1.16
C ASN A 48 -1.72 -15.19 -0.34
N GLY A 49 -0.67 -14.60 -0.94
CA GLY A 49 -0.31 -14.77 -2.35
C GLY A 49 -1.27 -14.11 -3.35
N LYS A 50 -2.18 -13.23 -2.90
CA LYS A 50 -3.20 -12.59 -3.75
C LYS A 50 -2.90 -11.12 -3.99
N ASN A 51 -3.48 -10.62 -5.09
CA ASN A 51 -3.48 -9.20 -5.38
C ASN A 51 -4.72 -8.54 -4.77
N GLU A 52 -4.51 -7.40 -4.12
CA GLU A 52 -5.51 -6.65 -3.38
C GLU A 52 -5.50 -5.19 -3.83
N ILE A 53 -6.67 -4.55 -3.72
CA ILE A 53 -6.82 -3.10 -3.96
C ILE A 53 -6.94 -2.43 -2.60
N ILE A 54 -5.97 -1.59 -2.28
CA ILE A 54 -5.86 -0.92 -0.98
C ILE A 54 -6.28 0.53 -1.13
N GLN A 55 -7.22 0.97 -0.29
CA GLN A 55 -7.58 2.38 -0.15
C GLN A 55 -6.59 3.08 0.78
N ILE A 56 -5.92 4.13 0.29
CA ILE A 56 -4.85 4.82 1.04
C ILE A 56 -5.40 5.48 2.32
N GLU A 57 -6.63 5.98 2.28
CA GLU A 57 -7.28 6.59 3.44
C GLU A 57 -7.39 5.62 4.63
N LYS A 58 -7.60 4.32 4.36
CA LYS A 58 -7.76 3.27 5.37
C LYS A 58 -6.46 2.76 5.99
N LEU A 59 -5.32 3.17 5.46
CA LEU A 59 -4.03 2.78 6.02
C LEU A 59 -3.70 3.61 7.25
N GLN A 60 -3.20 2.96 8.29
CA GLN A 60 -2.55 3.67 9.40
C GLN A 60 -1.15 4.12 8.99
N SER A 61 -0.37 3.23 8.36
CA SER A 61 0.99 3.54 7.90
C SER A 61 1.39 2.73 6.66
N ILE A 62 2.36 3.24 5.92
CA ILE A 62 3.06 2.55 4.84
C ILE A 62 4.52 2.99 4.82
N SER A 63 5.42 2.04 4.56
CA SER A 63 6.87 2.26 4.50
C SER A 63 7.50 1.32 3.48
N ARG A 64 8.68 1.71 2.97
CA ARG A 64 9.48 0.83 2.10
C ARG A 64 10.16 -0.23 2.95
N GLY A 65 10.15 -1.48 2.47
CA GLY A 65 10.86 -2.60 3.07
C GLY A 65 12.34 -2.63 2.74
#